data_AF-A0A7S4CKM2-F1
#
_entry.id   AF-A0A7S4CKM2-F1
#
_cell.length_a   1.000
_cell.length_b   1.000
_cell.length_c   1.000
_cell.angle_alpha   90.00
_cell.angle_beta   90.00
_cell.angle_gamma   90.00
#
_symmetry.space_group_name_H-M   'P 1'
#
loop_
_entity.id
_entity.type
_entity.pdbx_description
1 polymer ?
#
loop_
_entity_poly.entity_id
_entity_poly.type
_entity_poly.pdbx_seq_one_letter_code
_entity_poly.pdbx_strand_id
1 'polypeptide(L)'
;AYGGCNPPGGVRPETPLPQSRYKFSIALESEDSHPAEKVSEKFFNAMWANTVPILLTRRWYDPILPSNHSAVFLEDFGGDVRRLGAHLRMLDQNDAEYRKYFAWKAEGAAPGWVQTMLTGSVFAACHICDEMQYAWAQKRRGTAPDPDWLA
;
A
#
# COMPACT_ATOMS: atom_id res chain seq x y z
N ALA A 1 17.94 -6.73 -3.23
CA ALA A 1 17.00 -5.78 -2.60
C ALA A 1 17.14 -4.44 -3.29
N TYR A 2 16.03 -3.80 -3.67
CA TYR A 2 16.03 -2.39 -4.06
C TYR A 2 15.67 -1.60 -2.80
N GLY A 3 16.53 -0.67 -2.38
CA GLY A 3 16.45 -0.04 -1.06
C GLY A 3 17.08 -0.92 0.02
N GLY A 4 18.38 -0.76 0.24
CA GLY A 4 18.96 -1.18 1.52
C GLY A 4 18.43 -0.26 2.63
N CYS A 5 18.46 -0.72 3.88
CA CYS A 5 18.45 0.22 5.01
C CYS A 5 19.75 1.03 4.91
N ASN A 6 19.64 2.28 4.46
CA ASN A 6 20.74 3.23 4.21
C ASN A 6 21.58 2.99 2.92
N PRO A 7 21.07 3.35 1.72
CA PRO A 7 21.89 3.36 0.52
C PRO A 7 22.59 4.74 0.35
N PRO A 8 23.91 4.78 0.08
CA PRO A 8 24.58 6.02 -0.27
C PRO A 8 24.20 6.43 -1.70
N GLY A 9 23.30 7.40 -1.81
CA GLY A 9 23.20 8.34 -2.94
C GLY A 9 22.46 7.88 -4.20
N GLY A 10 21.66 8.82 -4.73
CA GLY A 10 21.32 8.93 -6.15
C GLY A 10 19.87 8.67 -6.52
N VAL A 11 19.13 9.75 -6.82
CA VAL A 11 17.84 9.71 -7.52
C VAL A 11 18.05 9.03 -8.88
N ARG A 12 17.33 7.94 -9.14
CA ARG A 12 17.33 7.25 -10.44
C ARG A 12 16.15 7.73 -11.31
N PRO A 13 16.31 7.82 -12.65
CA PRO A 13 15.29 8.32 -13.56
C PRO A 13 14.07 7.39 -13.60
N GLU A 14 12.94 7.90 -14.09
CA GLU A 14 11.60 7.27 -14.16
C GLU A 14 11.61 5.82 -14.67
N THR A 15 11.91 4.89 -13.78
CA THR A 15 11.89 3.45 -14.05
C THR A 15 10.52 2.95 -13.56
N PRO A 16 9.84 2.01 -14.27
CA PRO A 16 8.69 1.33 -13.69
C PRO A 16 9.02 0.86 -12.27
N LEU A 17 8.05 1.01 -11.36
CA LEU A 17 8.22 0.75 -9.93
C LEU A 17 9.10 -0.49 -9.75
N PRO A 18 10.23 -0.43 -9.01
CA PRO A 18 11.22 -1.52 -8.96
C PRO A 18 10.63 -2.90 -8.64
N GLN A 19 9.49 -2.91 -7.93
CA GLN A 19 8.67 -4.05 -7.56
C GLN A 19 8.09 -4.78 -8.76
N SER A 20 7.74 -4.09 -9.86
CA SER A 20 7.05 -4.64 -11.05
C SER A 20 7.81 -5.78 -11.74
N ARG A 21 9.09 -5.98 -11.42
CA ARG A 21 9.93 -7.09 -11.91
C ARG A 21 9.79 -8.38 -11.08
N TYR A 22 9.03 -8.36 -10.00
CA TYR A 22 8.91 -9.48 -9.05
C TYR A 22 7.46 -9.90 -8.86
N LYS A 23 7.24 -11.19 -8.58
CA LYS A 23 5.90 -11.72 -8.26
C LYS A 23 5.37 -11.21 -6.91
N PHE A 24 6.28 -11.02 -5.95
CA PHE A 24 5.97 -10.63 -4.58
C PHE A 24 6.72 -9.37 -4.19
N SER A 25 6.07 -8.50 -3.42
CA SER A 25 6.68 -7.31 -2.82
C SER A 25 6.58 -7.39 -1.30
N ILE A 26 7.71 -7.27 -0.62
CA ILE A 26 7.75 -7.19 0.85
C ILE A 26 7.31 -5.78 1.24
N ALA A 27 6.12 -5.65 1.83
CA ALA A 27 5.51 -4.39 2.23
C ALA A 27 5.31 -4.34 3.75
N LEU A 28 6.39 -4.56 4.49
CA LEU A 28 6.38 -4.53 5.94
C LEU A 28 6.48 -3.09 6.43
N GLU A 29 5.73 -2.80 7.48
CA GLU A 29 5.74 -1.48 8.12
C GLU A 29 6.76 -1.45 9.27
N SER A 30 7.32 -0.26 9.51
CA SER A 30 8.22 -0.06 10.64
C SER A 30 7.44 -0.10 11.95
N GLU A 31 8.08 -0.67 12.99
CA GLU A 31 7.50 -0.78 14.33
C GLU A 31 7.21 0.59 14.96
N ASP A 32 8.00 1.61 14.59
CA ASP A 32 7.88 3.00 15.08
C ASP A 32 6.74 3.82 14.43
N SER A 33 5.96 3.21 13.53
CA SER A 33 4.84 3.91 12.88
C SER A 33 3.66 4.10 13.83
N HIS A 34 3.04 5.30 13.80
CA HIS A 34 1.82 5.54 14.55
C HIS A 34 0.73 4.54 14.13
N PRO A 35 -0.09 4.00 15.05
CA PRO A 35 -1.17 3.06 14.73
C PRO A 35 -2.12 3.52 13.61
N ALA A 36 -2.32 4.83 13.48
CA ALA A 36 -3.16 5.45 12.44
C ALA A 36 -2.49 5.51 11.05
N GLU A 37 -1.17 5.30 10.98
CA GLU A 37 -0.34 5.43 9.77
C GLU A 37 0.29 4.07 9.37
N LYS A 38 -0.25 2.96 9.89
CA LYS A 38 0.29 1.60 9.67
C LYS A 38 0.05 1.03 8.27
N VAL A 39 -0.38 1.87 7.33
CA VAL A 39 -0.44 1.52 5.91
C VAL A 39 0.33 2.61 5.18
N SER A 40 1.50 2.26 4.66
CA SER A 40 2.39 3.18 3.97
C SER A 40 2.36 2.99 2.45
N GLU A 41 3.15 3.81 1.75
CA GLU A 41 3.38 3.70 0.32
C GLU A 41 3.85 2.31 -0.12
N LYS A 42 4.43 1.50 0.77
CA LYS A 42 4.95 0.16 0.42
C LYS A 42 3.84 -0.75 -0.06
N PHE A 43 2.69 -0.75 0.62
CA PHE A 43 1.51 -1.50 0.21
C PHE A 43 0.99 -0.98 -1.13
N PHE A 44 0.76 0.33 -1.24
CA PHE A 44 0.23 0.93 -2.47
C PHE A 44 1.16 0.73 -3.66
N ASN A 45 2.47 0.84 -3.48
CA ASN A 45 3.48 0.59 -4.51
C ASN A 45 3.43 -0.87 -4.98
N ALA A 46 3.25 -1.84 -4.07
CA ALA A 46 3.09 -3.25 -4.45
C ALA A 46 1.85 -3.47 -5.32
N MET A 47 0.73 -2.84 -4.95
CA MET A 47 -0.55 -2.94 -5.66
C MET A 47 -0.48 -2.26 -7.04
N TRP A 48 0.10 -1.06 -7.11
CA TRP A 48 0.35 -0.34 -8.38
C TRP A 48 1.30 -1.10 -9.30
N ALA A 49 2.33 -1.75 -8.74
CA ALA A 49 3.28 -2.55 -9.48
C ALA A 49 2.73 -3.91 -9.95
N ASN A 50 1.45 -4.21 -9.67
CA ASN A 50 0.80 -5.48 -9.98
C ASN A 50 1.53 -6.70 -9.37
N THR A 51 2.01 -6.53 -8.14
CA THR A 51 2.69 -7.58 -7.37
C THR A 51 1.85 -7.97 -6.17
N VAL A 52 2.02 -9.20 -5.67
CA VAL A 52 1.32 -9.63 -4.45
C VAL A 52 2.08 -9.11 -3.23
N PRO A 53 1.48 -8.24 -2.39
CA PRO A 53 2.14 -7.75 -1.19
C PRO A 53 2.23 -8.84 -0.12
N ILE A 54 3.39 -8.91 0.54
CA ILE A 54 3.62 -9.69 1.75
C ILE A 54 3.57 -8.73 2.94
N LEU A 55 2.60 -8.96 3.83
CA LEU A 55 2.21 -8.07 4.93
C LEU A 55 2.33 -8.81 6.27
N LEU A 56 2.35 -8.07 7.38
CA LEU A 56 2.45 -8.66 8.71
C LEU A 56 1.10 -9.09 9.28
N THR A 57 0.18 -8.13 9.45
CA THR A 57 -1.04 -8.30 10.25
C THR A 57 -2.27 -7.88 9.47
N ARG A 58 -3.33 -8.69 9.49
CA ARG A 58 -4.55 -8.44 8.69
C ARG A 58 -5.33 -7.20 9.10
N ARG A 59 -5.42 -6.94 10.41
CA ARG A 59 -6.28 -5.90 11.01
C ARG A 59 -6.10 -4.49 10.42
N TRP A 60 -4.93 -4.18 9.89
CA TRP A 60 -4.63 -2.87 9.29
C TRP A 60 -5.03 -2.77 7.82
N TYR A 61 -5.10 -3.92 7.13
CA TYR A 61 -5.27 -3.99 5.68
C TYR A 61 -6.65 -4.48 5.26
N ASP A 62 -7.29 -5.36 6.05
CA ASP A 62 -8.64 -5.88 5.72
C ASP A 62 -9.65 -4.79 5.30
N PRO A 63 -9.68 -3.58 5.91
CA PRO A 63 -10.60 -2.51 5.48
C PRO A 63 -10.29 -1.89 4.11
N ILE A 64 -9.08 -2.08 3.59
CA ILE A 64 -8.58 -1.37 2.41
C ILE A 64 -8.13 -2.31 1.27
N LEU A 65 -8.17 -3.63 1.47
CA LEU A 65 -7.84 -4.59 0.43
C LEU A 65 -8.92 -4.63 -0.65
N PRO A 66 -8.57 -4.83 -1.93
CA PRO A 66 -9.57 -5.06 -2.98
C PRO A 66 -10.28 -6.40 -2.81
N SER A 67 -9.69 -7.37 -2.12
CA SER A 67 -10.27 -8.67 -1.79
C SER A 67 -9.53 -9.30 -0.61
N ASN A 68 -10.20 -10.17 0.15
CA ASN A 68 -9.57 -10.95 1.22
C ASN A 68 -8.43 -11.86 0.73
N HIS A 69 -8.37 -12.12 -0.58
CA HIS A 69 -7.33 -12.90 -1.24
C HIS A 69 -6.57 -12.04 -2.27
N SER A 70 -6.04 -10.89 -1.86
CA SER A 70 -5.17 -10.05 -2.69
C SER A 70 -3.80 -9.76 -2.07
N ALA A 71 -3.50 -10.36 -0.91
CA ALA A 71 -2.26 -10.19 -0.18
C ALA A 71 -1.90 -11.49 0.57
N VAL A 72 -0.62 -11.67 0.89
CA VAL A 72 -0.13 -12.75 1.76
C VAL A 72 0.22 -12.16 3.11
N PHE A 73 -0.35 -12.69 4.19
CA PHE A 73 -0.05 -12.24 5.55
C PHE A 73 0.85 -13.24 6.27
N LEU A 74 1.92 -12.76 6.91
CA LEU A 74 2.77 -13.59 7.77
C LEU A 74 2.00 -14.17 8.96
N GLU A 75 1.02 -13.43 9.47
CA GLU A 75 0.10 -13.87 10.53
C GLU A 75 -0.68 -15.14 10.16
N ASP A 76 -1.04 -15.34 8.89
CA ASP A 76 -1.74 -16.55 8.43
C ASP A 76 -0.86 -17.82 8.59
N PHE A 77 0.45 -17.66 8.79
CA PHE A 77 1.42 -18.72 9.05
C PHE A 77 1.87 -18.78 10.52
N GLY A 78 1.19 -18.06 11.42
CA GLY A 78 1.54 -17.99 12.84
C GLY A 78 2.90 -17.34 13.10
N GLY A 79 3.37 -16.46 12.20
CA GLY A 79 4.70 -15.86 12.30
C GLY A 79 5.85 -16.74 11.77
N ASP A 80 5.58 -17.96 11.29
CA ASP A 80 6.62 -18.86 10.79
C ASP A 80 7.05 -18.52 9.36
N VAL A 81 8.21 -17.84 9.26
CA VAL A 81 8.82 -17.42 8.00
C VAL A 81 9.19 -18.62 7.11
N ARG A 82 9.48 -19.81 7.67
CA ARG A 82 9.77 -21.01 6.85
C ARG A 82 8.52 -21.51 6.15
N ARG A 83 7.38 -21.51 6.85
CA ARG A 83 6.08 -21.85 6.25
C ARG A 83 5.65 -20.84 5.20
N LEU A 84 5.81 -19.55 5.48
CA LEU A 84 5.61 -18.50 4.47
C LEU A 84 6.51 -18.74 3.24
N GLY A 85 7.80 -19.02 3.44
CA GLY A 85 8.73 -19.30 2.34
C GLY A 85 8.33 -20.52 1.50
N ALA A 86 7.81 -21.57 2.14
CA ALA A 86 7.28 -22.74 1.43
C ALA A 86 6.04 -22.38 0.59
N HIS A 87 5.12 -21.58 1.14
CA HIS A 87 3.95 -21.09 0.42
C HIS A 87 4.31 -20.22 -0.78
N LEU A 88 5.23 -19.26 -0.61
CA LEU A 88 5.70 -18.40 -1.70
C LEU A 88 6.37 -19.21 -2.82
N ARG A 89 7.12 -20.27 -2.48
CA ARG A 89 7.69 -21.19 -3.47
C ARG A 89 6.63 -21.97 -4.23
N MET A 90 5.58 -22.43 -3.54
CA MET A 90 4.44 -23.09 -4.19
C MET A 90 3.75 -22.14 -5.18
N LEU A 91 3.48 -20.90 -4.77
CA LEU A 91 2.89 -19.88 -5.66
C LEU A 91 3.81 -19.54 -6.84
N ASP A 92 5.13 -19.48 -6.63
CA ASP A 92 6.08 -19.24 -7.71
C ASP A 92 6.06 -20.37 -8.77
N GLN A 93 5.84 -21.60 -8.34
CA GLN A 93 5.80 -22.79 -9.20
C GLN A 93 4.41 -23.05 -9.82
N ASN A 94 3.36 -22.37 -9.34
CA ASN A 94 1.98 -22.57 -9.75
C ASN A 94 1.31 -21.25 -10.14
N ASP A 95 1.43 -20.89 -11.41
CA ASP A 95 0.85 -19.66 -11.97
C ASP A 95 -0.67 -19.58 -11.81
N ALA A 96 -1.37 -20.72 -11.79
CA ALA A 96 -2.82 -20.73 -11.61
C ALA A 96 -3.20 -20.28 -10.19
N GLU A 97 -2.51 -20.80 -9.17
CA GLU A 97 -2.71 -20.36 -7.78
C GLU A 97 -2.25 -18.91 -7.58
N TYR A 98 -1.11 -18.52 -8.15
CA TYR A 98 -0.64 -17.13 -8.08
C TYR A 98 -1.64 -16.14 -8.68
N ARG A 99 -2.24 -16.46 -9.83
CA ARG A 99 -3.22 -15.58 -10.49
C ARG A 99 -4.50 -15.36 -9.68
N LYS A 100 -4.85 -16.26 -8.76
CA LYS A 100 -6.02 -16.07 -7.88
C LYS A 100 -5.91 -14.81 -7.03
N TYR A 101 -4.68 -14.36 -6.69
CA TYR A 101 -4.46 -13.10 -5.97
C TYR A 101 -4.89 -11.85 -6.75
N PHE A 102 -5.18 -11.98 -8.04
CA PHE A 102 -5.63 -10.91 -8.93
C PHE A 102 -7.05 -11.11 -9.45
N ALA A 103 -7.79 -12.11 -8.96
CA ALA A 103 -9.14 -12.43 -9.41
C ALA A 103 -10.11 -11.23 -9.27
N TRP A 104 -9.93 -10.44 -8.21
CA TRP A 104 -10.67 -9.19 -7.95
C TRP A 104 -10.64 -8.18 -9.10
N LYS A 105 -9.64 -8.24 -10.00
CA LYS A 105 -9.58 -7.37 -11.18
C LYS A 105 -10.66 -7.69 -12.21
N ALA A 106 -11.08 -8.94 -12.29
CA ALA A 106 -12.13 -9.40 -13.18
C ALA A 106 -13.49 -9.48 -12.46
N GLU A 107 -13.49 -9.89 -11.19
CA GLU A 107 -14.69 -10.09 -10.38
C GLU A 107 -15.26 -8.79 -9.79
N GLY A 108 -14.44 -7.75 -9.70
CA GLY A 108 -14.74 -6.51 -9.02
C GLY A 108 -14.00 -6.39 -7.69
N ALA A 109 -13.47 -5.20 -7.42
CA ALA A 109 -12.81 -4.90 -6.16
C ALA A 109 -13.83 -4.51 -5.07
N ALA A 110 -13.44 -4.66 -3.81
CA ALA A 110 -14.20 -4.20 -2.67
C ALA A 110 -14.59 -2.71 -2.81
N PRO A 111 -15.75 -2.30 -2.26
CA PRO A 111 -16.18 -0.90 -2.27
C PRO A 111 -15.11 0.03 -1.69
N GLY A 112 -14.90 1.18 -2.33
CA GLY A 112 -13.91 2.15 -1.89
C GLY A 112 -12.46 1.84 -2.32
N TRP A 113 -12.15 0.65 -2.86
CA TRP A 113 -10.80 0.28 -3.28
C TRP A 113 -10.13 1.32 -4.20
N VAL A 114 -10.86 1.77 -5.22
CA VAL A 114 -10.34 2.78 -6.16
C VAL A 114 -10.00 4.07 -5.41
N GLN A 115 -10.87 4.51 -4.50
CA GLN A 115 -10.62 5.70 -3.69
C GLN A 115 -9.40 5.50 -2.80
N THR A 116 -9.28 4.36 -2.14
CA THR A 116 -8.12 4.00 -1.30
C THR A 116 -6.82 4.07 -2.11
N MET A 117 -6.80 3.52 -3.32
CA MET A 117 -5.61 3.56 -4.18
C MET A 117 -5.23 4.96 -4.64
N LEU A 118 -6.22 5.84 -4.85
CA LEU A 118 -5.98 7.24 -5.17
C LEU A 118 -5.40 7.99 -3.97
N THR A 119 -5.94 7.78 -2.77
CA THR A 119 -5.51 8.52 -1.56
C THR A 119 -4.23 7.97 -0.92
N GLY A 120 -3.83 6.74 -1.21
CA GLY A 120 -2.88 5.96 -0.41
C GLY A 120 -1.41 6.40 -0.39
N SER A 121 -0.89 7.04 -1.43
CA SER A 121 0.49 7.61 -1.43
C SER A 121 0.87 8.28 -2.74
N VAL A 122 0.39 7.76 -3.87
CA VAL A 122 0.81 8.24 -5.21
C VAL A 122 0.16 9.57 -5.58
N PHE A 123 -1.06 9.85 -5.12
CA PHE A 123 -1.74 11.14 -5.32
C PHE A 123 -1.96 11.93 -4.03
N ALA A 124 -1.30 11.57 -2.92
CA ALA A 124 -1.39 12.34 -1.68
C ALA A 124 -1.04 13.82 -1.90
N ALA A 125 -0.09 14.11 -2.79
CA ALA A 125 0.26 15.48 -3.18
C ALA A 125 -0.91 16.24 -3.83
N CYS A 126 -1.67 15.60 -4.74
CA CYS A 126 -2.84 16.23 -5.36
C CYS A 126 -3.97 16.46 -4.35
N HIS A 127 -4.23 15.47 -3.48
CA HIS A 127 -5.23 15.61 -2.42
C HIS A 127 -4.88 16.74 -1.44
N ILE A 128 -3.60 16.87 -1.07
CA ILE A 128 -3.12 17.99 -0.25
C ILE A 128 -3.33 19.31 -0.99
N CYS A 129 -3.02 19.38 -2.29
CA CYS A 129 -3.28 20.58 -3.08
C CYS A 129 -4.76 20.95 -3.14
N ASP A 130 -5.67 19.99 -3.30
CA ASP A 130 -7.12 20.23 -3.33
C ASP A 130 -7.63 20.72 -1.97
N GLU A 131 -7.19 20.09 -0.87
CA GLU A 131 -7.53 20.54 0.49
C GLU A 131 -6.96 21.92 0.79
N MET A 132 -5.71 22.20 0.39
CA MET A 132 -5.10 23.52 0.53
C MET A 132 -5.86 24.56 -0.30
N GLN A 133 -6.24 24.27 -1.54
CA GLN A 133 -7.03 25.18 -2.37
C GLN A 133 -8.41 25.44 -1.76
N TYR A 134 -9.06 24.40 -1.24
CA TYR A 134 -10.36 24.50 -0.58
C TYR A 134 -10.29 25.38 0.67
N ALA A 135 -9.34 25.10 1.56
CA ALA A 135 -9.09 25.91 2.76
C ALA A 135 -8.76 27.37 2.42
N TRP A 136 -7.95 27.59 1.37
CA TRP A 136 -7.59 28.93 0.92
C TRP A 136 -8.78 29.69 0.31
N ALA A 137 -9.67 29.00 -0.40
CA ALA A 137 -10.92 29.56 -0.91
C ALA A 137 -11.88 29.93 0.23
N GLN A 138 -12.01 29.10 1.26
CA GLN A 138 -12.81 29.43 2.45
C GLN A 138 -12.27 30.63 3.20
N LYS A 139 -10.94 30.73 3.38
CA LYS A 139 -10.29 31.88 4.01
C LYS A 139 -10.56 33.19 3.25
N ARG A 140 -10.49 33.18 1.91
CA ARG A 140 -10.84 34.34 1.09
C ARG A 140 -12.31 34.75 1.18
N ARG A 141 -13.20 33.79 1.42
CA ARG A 141 -14.65 34.04 1.59
C ARG A 141 -15.00 34.46 3.02
N GLY A 142 -14.04 34.46 3.95
CA GLY A 142 -14.28 34.78 5.36
C GLY A 142 -15.08 33.71 6.10
N THR A 143 -15.18 32.50 5.56
CA THR A 143 -15.99 31.40 6.11
C THR A 143 -15.15 30.28 6.72
N ALA A 144 -13.82 30.44 6.78
CA ALA A 144 -12.95 29.44 7.39
C ALA A 144 -13.17 29.45 8.92
N PRO A 145 -13.43 28.29 9.54
CA PRO A 145 -13.44 28.19 11.01
C PRO A 145 -12.06 28.55 11.56
N ASP A 146 -12.04 29.14 12.76
CA ASP A 146 -10.77 29.39 13.46
C ASP A 146 -10.09 28.04 13.74
N PRO A 147 -8.79 27.87 13.47
CA PRO A 147 -8.20 26.55 13.56
C PRO A 147 -8.07 26.12 15.03
N ASP A 148 -8.79 25.07 15.43
CA ASP A 148 -8.78 24.50 16.79
C ASP A 148 -7.39 24.01 17.27
N TRP A 149 -6.39 23.97 16.39
CA TRP A 149 -5.01 23.57 16.69
C TRP A 149 -4.09 24.74 17.10
N LEU A 150 -4.61 25.97 17.15
CA LEU A 150 -3.91 27.17 17.65
C LEU A 150 -4.21 27.51 19.12
N ALA A 151 -4.90 26.61 19.84
CA ALA A 151 -5.19 26.73 21.28
C ALA A 151 -4.16 26.01 22.16
#